data_AF-A0A1F8RX17-F1
#
_entry.id   AF-A0A1F8RX17-F1
#
_cell.length_a   1.000
_cell.length_b   1.000
_cell.length_c   1.000
_cell.angle_alpha   90.00
_cell.angle_beta   90.00
_cell.angle_gamma   90.00
#
_symmetry.space_group_name_H-M   'P 1'
#
loop_
_entity.id
_entity.type
_entity.pdbx_description
1 polymer ?
#
loop_
_entity_poly.entity_id
_entity_poly.type
_entity_poly.pdbx_seq_one_letter_code
_entity_poly.pdbx_strand_id
1 'polypeptide(L)'
;MDDLQFGSRVRAARIRRGWRQRDLAAAAHVSPSMVSRIERGHLEGMSLDAIRRVAAALEIRVELLPRSRAADLDRLVNARHAALAEAVLAWLASLSGWVARPEVSFNVFGDRGVVDILAWHAASGALVVIELKTEIVDVGELLGTLDRKRRLGALIAEPFGWRPSAVSSWLIIGEGMTNRRRVAEHAATFRAALPTRGRQVRAWVARPAGAIAALTFFADGRPGNVGMGFATVRRVSARSRRAPERGRRVA
;
A
#
# COMPACT_ATOMS: atom_id res chain seq x y z
N MET A 1 -13.43 17.56 4.45
CA MET A 1 -13.84 18.12 5.74
C MET A 1 -12.74 19.07 6.14
N ASP A 2 -13.07 20.30 6.51
CA ASP A 2 -12.11 21.25 7.09
C ASP A 2 -12.04 21.08 8.62
N ASP A 3 -11.06 21.73 9.25
CA ASP A 3 -10.77 21.56 10.67
C ASP A 3 -11.93 22.01 11.58
N LEU A 4 -12.70 23.02 11.16
CA LEU A 4 -13.89 23.51 11.87
C LEU A 4 -15.03 22.50 11.85
N GLN A 5 -15.28 21.89 10.69
CA GLN A 5 -16.25 20.80 10.56
C GLN A 5 -15.85 19.58 11.39
N PHE A 6 -14.56 19.28 11.48
CA PHE A 6 -14.07 18.22 12.36
C PHE A 6 -14.33 18.55 13.84
N GLY A 7 -13.92 19.75 14.29
CA GLY A 7 -14.10 20.21 15.67
C GLY A 7 -15.57 20.23 16.11
N SER A 8 -16.47 20.68 15.24
CA SER A 8 -17.91 20.70 15.54
C SER A 8 -18.50 19.29 15.70
N ARG A 9 -18.06 18.31 14.90
CA ARG A 9 -18.47 16.90 15.05
C ARG A 9 -17.96 16.26 16.34
N VAL A 10 -16.71 16.54 16.71
CA VAL A 10 -16.14 16.11 18.00
C VAL A 10 -16.96 16.67 19.17
N ARG A 11 -17.28 17.98 19.13
CA ARG A 11 -18.11 18.63 20.14
C ARG A 11 -19.51 18.02 20.23
N ALA A 12 -20.16 17.79 19.10
CA ALA A 12 -21.49 17.19 19.06
C ALA A 12 -21.51 15.77 19.62
N ALA A 13 -20.53 14.94 19.23
CA ALA A 13 -20.39 13.57 19.74
C ALA A 13 -20.11 13.53 21.25
N ARG A 14 -19.27 14.45 21.76
CA ARG A 14 -19.03 14.58 23.20
C ARG A 14 -20.30 14.96 23.96
N ILE A 15 -21.05 15.96 23.49
CA ILE A 15 -22.29 16.41 24.14
C ILE A 15 -23.34 15.30 24.13
N ARG A 16 -23.46 14.54 23.03
CA ARG A 16 -24.37 13.40 22.93
C ARG A 16 -24.06 12.30 23.96
N ARG A 17 -22.80 12.14 24.37
CA ARG A 17 -22.37 11.24 25.46
C ARG A 17 -22.55 11.84 26.86
N GLY A 18 -23.02 13.08 26.99
CA GLY A 18 -23.13 13.78 28.28
C GLY A 18 -21.78 14.13 28.91
N TRP A 19 -20.70 14.11 28.14
CA TRP A 19 -19.34 14.31 28.65
C TRP A 19 -18.95 15.79 28.68
N ARG A 20 -18.27 16.22 29.74
CA ARG A 20 -17.54 17.51 29.74
C ARG A 20 -16.23 17.34 28.98
N GLN A 21 -15.63 18.45 28.58
CA GLN A 21 -14.32 18.42 27.89
C GLN A 21 -13.25 17.70 28.71
N ARG A 22 -13.28 17.83 30.05
CA ARG A 22 -12.37 17.11 30.96
C ARG A 22 -12.58 15.60 30.95
N ASP A 23 -13.81 15.15 30.77
CA ASP A 23 -14.16 13.72 30.76
C ASP A 23 -13.64 13.08 29.45
N LEU A 24 -13.80 13.77 28.32
CA LEU A 24 -13.19 13.37 27.04
C LEU A 24 -11.66 13.41 27.07
N ALA A 25 -11.08 14.43 27.70
CA ALA A 25 -9.64 14.56 27.83
C ALA A 25 -9.03 13.39 28.62
N ALA A 26 -9.68 13.01 29.73
CA ALA A 26 -9.30 11.85 30.51
C ALA A 26 -9.39 10.55 29.70
N ALA A 27 -10.51 10.34 28.99
CA ALA A 27 -10.71 9.15 28.16
C ALA A 27 -9.70 9.02 27.01
N ALA A 28 -9.21 10.14 26.48
CA ALA A 28 -8.24 10.16 25.39
C ALA A 28 -6.77 10.31 25.83
N HIS A 29 -6.52 10.40 27.15
CA HIS A 29 -5.21 10.67 27.74
C HIS A 29 -4.53 11.94 27.17
N VAL A 30 -5.30 13.03 27.07
CA VAL A 30 -4.84 14.35 26.61
C VAL A 30 -5.23 15.44 27.60
N SER A 31 -4.77 16.68 27.38
CA SER A 31 -5.17 17.80 28.21
C SER A 31 -6.59 18.32 27.84
N PRO A 32 -7.36 18.87 28.79
CA PRO A 32 -8.63 19.55 28.49
C PRO A 32 -8.47 20.72 27.50
N SER A 33 -7.33 21.42 27.55
CA SER A 33 -6.98 22.48 26.61
C SER A 33 -6.83 21.95 25.16
N MET A 34 -6.37 20.72 25.00
CA MET A 34 -6.26 20.04 23.71
C MET A 34 -7.64 19.75 23.13
N VAL A 35 -8.56 19.23 23.95
CA VAL A 35 -9.96 19.00 23.55
C VAL A 35 -10.63 20.31 23.13
N SER A 36 -10.48 21.38 23.94
CA SER A 36 -11.01 22.71 23.60
C SER A 36 -10.45 23.26 22.29
N ARG A 37 -9.17 23.02 22.02
CA ARG A 37 -8.51 23.45 20.78
C ARG A 37 -9.06 22.69 19.56
N ILE A 38 -9.23 21.38 19.68
CA ILE A 38 -9.83 20.52 18.66
C ILE A 38 -11.28 20.94 18.36
N GLU A 39 -12.11 21.15 19.38
CA GLU A 39 -13.52 21.52 19.20
C GLU A 39 -13.73 22.87 18.53
N ARG A 40 -12.71 23.75 18.58
CA ARG A 40 -12.69 25.05 17.90
C ARG A 40 -12.04 24.99 16.50
N GLY A 41 -11.63 23.80 16.05
CA GLY A 41 -11.02 23.60 14.73
C GLY A 41 -9.58 24.10 14.63
N HIS A 42 -8.87 24.28 15.74
CA HIS A 42 -7.47 24.69 15.71
C HIS A 42 -6.54 23.47 15.72
N LEU A 43 -6.50 22.73 14.62
CA LEU A 43 -5.70 21.50 14.52
C LEU A 43 -4.23 21.73 14.12
N GLU A 44 -3.88 22.97 13.78
CA GLU A 44 -2.53 23.35 13.37
C GLU A 44 -1.49 23.00 14.45
N GLY A 45 -0.40 22.34 14.03
CA GLY A 45 0.69 21.90 14.91
C GLY A 45 0.33 20.75 15.85
N MET A 46 -0.89 20.20 15.81
CA MET A 46 -1.28 19.05 16.62
C MET A 46 -0.80 17.74 16.00
N SER A 47 -0.38 16.80 16.85
CA SER A 47 -0.02 15.47 16.37
C SER A 47 -1.26 14.71 15.89
N LEU A 48 -1.12 14.00 14.78
CA LEU A 48 -2.18 13.13 14.25
C LEU A 48 -2.58 12.06 15.27
N ASP A 49 -1.62 11.58 16.07
CA ASP A 49 -1.86 10.68 17.19
C ASP A 49 -2.86 11.25 18.21
N ALA A 50 -2.65 12.50 18.66
CA ALA A 50 -3.54 13.15 19.61
C ALA A 50 -4.97 13.32 19.03
N ILE A 51 -5.08 13.68 17.75
CA ILE A 51 -6.36 13.80 17.04
C ILE A 51 -7.07 12.44 17.00
N ARG A 52 -6.34 11.37 16.66
CA ARG A 52 -6.87 9.99 16.61
C ARG A 52 -7.32 9.49 17.98
N ARG A 53 -6.58 9.77 19.06
CA ARG A 53 -6.97 9.37 20.42
C ARG A 53 -8.27 10.03 20.88
N VAL A 54 -8.41 11.33 20.63
CA VAL A 54 -9.66 12.06 20.94
C VAL A 54 -10.85 11.54 20.14
N ALA A 55 -10.65 11.27 18.85
CA ALA A 55 -11.70 10.70 18.01
C ALA A 55 -12.06 9.27 18.42
N ALA A 56 -11.07 8.43 18.74
CA ALA A 56 -11.27 7.05 19.17
C ALA A 56 -12.08 6.96 20.48
N ALA A 57 -11.84 7.85 21.44
CA ALA A 57 -12.62 7.94 22.68
C ALA A 57 -14.12 8.25 22.44
N LEU A 58 -14.47 8.75 21.25
CA LEU A 58 -15.83 9.02 20.80
C LEU A 58 -16.33 8.02 19.75
N GLU A 59 -15.59 6.94 19.48
CA GLU A 59 -15.84 5.96 18.41
C GLU A 59 -15.89 6.59 17.01
N ILE A 60 -15.20 7.72 16.81
CA ILE A 60 -15.04 8.36 15.52
C ILE A 60 -13.75 7.83 14.87
N ARG A 61 -13.87 7.30 13.65
CA ARG A 61 -12.72 6.94 12.82
C ARG A 61 -12.19 8.17 12.09
N VAL A 62 -10.87 8.40 12.14
CA VAL A 62 -10.19 9.49 11.43
C VAL A 62 -9.39 8.90 10.28
N GLU A 63 -9.89 9.07 9.07
CA GLU A 63 -9.24 8.67 7.83
C GLU A 63 -8.56 9.88 7.18
N LEU A 64 -7.32 9.70 6.72
CA LEU A 64 -6.62 10.73 5.96
C LEU A 64 -6.88 10.50 4.47
N LEU A 65 -7.62 11.43 3.86
CA LEU A 65 -7.82 11.49 2.41
C LEU A 65 -7.02 12.67 1.88
N PRO A 66 -5.73 12.51 1.55
CA PRO A 66 -4.95 13.56 0.94
C PRO A 66 -5.60 13.96 -0.39
N ARG A 67 -5.92 15.25 -0.54
CA ARG A 67 -6.44 15.81 -1.79
C ARG A 67 -5.41 16.78 -2.36
N SER A 68 -5.07 16.60 -3.63
CA SER A 68 -4.23 17.51 -4.38
C SER A 68 -5.06 18.25 -5.41
N ARG A 69 -4.78 19.55 -5.64
CA ARG A 69 -5.36 20.28 -6.79
C ARG A 69 -4.75 19.85 -8.13
N ALA A 70 -3.60 19.18 -8.09
CA ALA A 70 -2.94 18.59 -9.26
C ALA A 70 -3.18 17.07 -9.26
N ALA A 71 -3.67 16.53 -10.38
CA ALA A 71 -3.85 15.10 -10.64
C ALA A 71 -2.54 14.27 -10.56
N ASP A 72 -1.40 14.90 -10.28
CA ASP A 72 -0.07 14.30 -10.30
C ASP A 72 0.22 13.37 -9.12
N LEU A 73 -0.41 13.56 -7.95
CA LEU A 73 -0.15 12.69 -6.78
C LEU A 73 -0.74 11.29 -6.98
N ASP A 74 -2.00 11.19 -7.40
CA ASP A 74 -2.62 9.91 -7.73
C ASP A 74 -1.94 9.27 -8.96
N ARG A 75 -1.58 10.07 -9.98
CA ARG A 75 -0.82 9.59 -11.14
C ARG A 75 0.56 9.07 -10.78
N LEU A 76 1.30 9.69 -9.84
CA LEU A 76 2.65 9.26 -9.47
C LEU A 76 2.61 7.91 -8.72
N VAL A 77 1.65 7.74 -7.81
CA VAL A 77 1.44 6.46 -7.11
C VAL A 77 1.00 5.38 -8.11
N ASN A 78 0.07 5.71 -9.01
CA ASN A 78 -0.41 4.79 -10.06
C ASN A 78 0.68 4.45 -11.08
N ALA A 79 1.54 5.40 -11.46
CA ALA A 79 2.57 5.18 -12.50
C ALA A 79 3.62 4.16 -12.07
N ARG A 80 4.00 4.12 -10.79
CA ARG A 80 5.00 3.16 -10.29
C ARG A 80 4.42 1.76 -10.17
N HIS A 81 3.18 1.66 -9.71
CA HIS A 81 2.46 0.40 -9.67
C HIS A 81 2.24 -0.14 -11.09
N ALA A 82 1.80 0.70 -12.03
CA ALA A 82 1.64 0.35 -13.44
C ALA A 82 2.97 -0.09 -14.07
N ALA A 83 4.07 0.61 -13.80
CA ALA A 83 5.39 0.21 -14.31
C ALA A 83 5.86 -1.14 -13.75
N LEU A 84 5.60 -1.42 -12.47
CA LEU A 84 5.87 -2.72 -11.86
C LEU A 84 4.97 -3.82 -12.48
N ALA A 85 3.69 -3.54 -12.68
CA ALA A 85 2.75 -4.46 -13.32
C ALA A 85 3.19 -4.81 -14.73
N GLU A 86 3.52 -3.80 -15.55
CA GLU A 86 4.00 -3.98 -16.92
C GLU A 86 5.27 -4.84 -16.95
N ALA A 87 6.24 -4.57 -16.08
CA ALA A 87 7.48 -5.33 -16.03
C ALA A 87 7.27 -6.80 -15.62
N VAL A 88 6.36 -7.07 -14.67
CA VAL A 88 6.01 -8.42 -14.25
C VAL A 88 5.24 -9.15 -15.34
N LEU A 89 4.28 -8.50 -16.01
CA LEU A 89 3.52 -9.08 -17.12
C LEU A 89 4.44 -9.42 -18.30
N ALA A 90 5.34 -8.51 -18.69
CA ALA A 90 6.32 -8.76 -19.75
C ALA A 90 7.24 -9.93 -19.41
N TRP A 91 7.68 -10.04 -18.15
CA TRP A 91 8.45 -11.19 -17.68
C TRP A 91 7.63 -12.49 -17.72
N LEU A 92 6.38 -12.50 -17.24
CA LEU A 92 5.51 -13.67 -17.31
C LEU A 92 5.25 -14.11 -18.75
N ALA A 93 5.02 -13.16 -19.66
CA ALA A 93 4.80 -13.42 -21.09
C ALA A 93 6.04 -14.00 -21.79
N SER A 94 7.24 -13.76 -21.26
CA SER A 94 8.48 -14.38 -21.76
C SER A 94 8.61 -15.86 -21.39
N LEU A 95 7.77 -16.37 -20.49
CA LEU A 95 7.79 -17.75 -20.02
C LEU A 95 6.83 -18.62 -20.81
N SER A 96 7.27 -19.82 -21.18
CA SER A 96 6.41 -20.80 -21.85
C SER A 96 5.31 -21.32 -20.92
N GLY A 97 4.09 -21.45 -21.45
CA GLY A 97 2.97 -22.11 -20.78
C GLY A 97 2.20 -21.26 -19.78
N TRP A 98 2.63 -20.03 -19.53
CA TRP A 98 1.95 -19.08 -18.65
C TRP A 98 1.00 -18.16 -19.42
N VAL A 99 -0.22 -17.99 -18.90
CA VAL A 99 -1.19 -16.99 -19.35
C VAL A 99 -1.50 -16.09 -18.17
N ALA A 100 -1.20 -14.79 -18.29
CA ALA A 100 -1.43 -13.81 -17.24
C ALA A 100 -2.54 -12.81 -17.63
N ARG A 101 -3.36 -12.41 -16.67
CA ARG A 101 -4.36 -11.36 -16.81
C ARG A 101 -4.17 -10.30 -15.72
N PRO A 102 -4.00 -9.02 -16.08
CA PRO A 102 -3.96 -7.95 -15.09
C PRO A 102 -5.37 -7.57 -14.63
N GLU A 103 -5.44 -6.93 -13.46
CA GLU A 103 -6.63 -6.25 -12.93
C GLU A 103 -7.91 -7.10 -12.96
N VAL A 104 -7.80 -8.34 -12.48
CA VAL A 104 -8.94 -9.27 -12.46
C VAL A 104 -9.88 -8.91 -11.31
N SER A 105 -11.02 -8.30 -11.65
CA SER A 105 -12.07 -8.01 -10.68
C SER A 105 -12.84 -9.25 -10.28
N PHE A 106 -13.35 -9.27 -9.06
CA PHE A 106 -14.20 -10.34 -8.55
C PHE A 106 -15.25 -9.82 -7.57
N ASN A 107 -16.36 -10.56 -7.49
CA ASN A 107 -17.38 -10.44 -6.46
C ASN A 107 -17.88 -11.84 -6.12
N VAL A 108 -17.47 -12.37 -4.97
CA VAL A 108 -17.69 -13.76 -4.58
C VAL A 108 -18.17 -13.77 -3.13
N PHE A 109 -19.37 -14.27 -2.87
CA PHE A 109 -19.98 -14.35 -1.53
C PHE A 109 -19.93 -13.03 -0.72
N GLY A 110 -20.04 -11.88 -1.40
CA GLY A 110 -19.98 -10.55 -0.79
C GLY A 110 -18.56 -9.99 -0.62
N ASP A 111 -17.51 -10.81 -0.81
CA ASP A 111 -16.14 -10.33 -0.96
C ASP A 111 -15.95 -9.78 -2.38
N ARG A 112 -15.54 -8.51 -2.47
CA ARG A 112 -15.25 -7.84 -3.73
C ARG A 112 -13.84 -7.27 -3.75
N GLY A 113 -13.23 -7.27 -4.92
CA GLY A 113 -11.89 -6.70 -5.09
C GLY A 113 -11.35 -6.89 -6.48
N VAL A 114 -10.06 -6.61 -6.61
CA VAL A 114 -9.28 -6.78 -7.84
C VAL A 114 -8.01 -7.51 -7.46
N VAL A 115 -7.64 -8.55 -8.21
CA VAL A 115 -6.33 -9.19 -8.16
C VAL A 115 -5.43 -8.46 -9.16
N ASP A 116 -4.25 -8.01 -8.72
CA ASP A 116 -3.37 -7.20 -9.58
C ASP A 116 -2.95 -7.97 -10.82
N ILE A 117 -2.50 -9.22 -10.65
CA ILE A 117 -2.25 -10.16 -11.76
C ILE A 117 -2.71 -11.57 -11.36
N LEU A 118 -3.49 -12.21 -12.22
CA LEU A 118 -3.83 -13.63 -12.13
C LEU A 118 -3.08 -14.39 -13.22
N ALA A 119 -2.27 -15.38 -12.84
CA ALA A 119 -1.45 -16.15 -13.78
C ALA A 119 -1.79 -17.64 -13.74
N TRP A 120 -1.93 -18.25 -14.91
CA TRP A 120 -2.34 -19.64 -15.11
C TRP A 120 -1.31 -20.41 -15.92
N HIS A 121 -0.98 -21.62 -15.47
CA HIS A 121 -0.15 -22.57 -16.19
C HIS A 121 -0.93 -23.86 -16.47
N ALA A 122 -1.40 -24.00 -17.72
CA ALA A 122 -2.35 -25.03 -18.11
C ALA A 122 -1.81 -26.46 -17.90
N ALA A 123 -0.54 -26.71 -18.26
CA ALA A 123 0.03 -28.05 -18.25
C ALA A 123 0.16 -28.65 -16.84
N SER A 124 0.30 -27.82 -15.80
CA SER A 124 0.42 -28.28 -14.41
C SER A 124 -0.85 -28.03 -13.57
N GLY A 125 -1.79 -27.27 -14.12
CA GLY A 125 -2.96 -26.80 -13.38
C GLY A 125 -2.64 -25.74 -12.30
N ALA A 126 -1.51 -25.04 -12.40
CA ALA A 126 -1.09 -24.08 -11.39
C ALA A 126 -1.70 -22.70 -11.64
N LEU A 127 -2.34 -22.14 -10.62
CA LEU A 127 -2.82 -20.76 -10.60
C LEU A 127 -2.05 -19.96 -9.56
N VAL A 128 -1.71 -18.72 -9.89
CA VAL A 128 -1.07 -17.79 -8.96
C VAL A 128 -1.87 -16.50 -8.90
N VAL A 129 -2.25 -16.14 -7.67
CA VAL A 129 -2.75 -14.81 -7.33
C VAL A 129 -1.54 -13.95 -6.98
N ILE A 130 -1.27 -12.91 -7.78
CA ILE A 130 -0.13 -12.02 -7.61
C ILE A 130 -0.62 -10.66 -7.14
N GLU A 131 -0.03 -10.17 -6.05
CA GLU A 131 -0.24 -8.81 -5.53
C GLU A 131 1.05 -8.01 -5.68
N LEU A 132 0.93 -6.79 -6.20
CA LEU A 132 2.03 -5.88 -6.46
C LEU A 132 2.01 -4.74 -5.45
N LYS A 133 3.14 -4.52 -4.76
CA LYS A 133 3.30 -3.39 -3.84
C LYS A 133 4.57 -2.61 -4.15
N THR A 134 4.42 -1.33 -4.42
CA THR A 134 5.57 -0.40 -4.49
C THR A 134 6.08 -0.06 -3.10
N GLU A 135 5.21 -0.11 -2.08
CA GLU A 135 5.53 0.18 -0.68
C GLU A 135 4.72 -0.69 0.29
N ILE A 136 5.33 -1.00 1.44
CA ILE A 136 4.68 -1.74 2.54
C ILE A 136 4.29 -0.74 3.63
N VAL A 137 2.99 -0.55 3.81
CA VAL A 137 2.42 0.35 4.83
C VAL A 137 1.93 -0.44 6.04
N ASP A 138 1.00 -1.37 5.82
CA ASP A 138 0.45 -2.26 6.84
C ASP A 138 0.68 -3.72 6.44
N VAL A 139 1.43 -4.46 7.25
CA VAL A 139 1.76 -5.87 6.99
C VAL A 139 0.57 -6.80 7.24
N GLY A 140 -0.25 -6.50 8.25
CA GLY A 140 -1.40 -7.34 8.62
C GLY A 140 -2.49 -7.27 7.58
N GLU A 141 -2.86 -6.07 7.15
CA GLU A 141 -3.83 -5.85 6.08
C GLU A 141 -3.35 -6.46 4.75
N LEU A 142 -2.06 -6.28 4.43
CA LEU A 142 -1.45 -6.82 3.22
C LEU A 142 -1.56 -8.36 3.15
N LEU A 143 -1.15 -9.05 4.21
CA LEU A 143 -1.19 -10.51 4.24
C LEU A 143 -2.62 -11.05 4.31
N GLY A 144 -3.51 -10.40 5.07
CA GLY A 144 -4.92 -10.78 5.14
C GLY A 144 -5.63 -10.64 3.79
N THR A 145 -5.34 -9.58 3.04
CA THR A 145 -5.89 -9.36 1.69
C THR A 145 -5.38 -10.42 0.71
N LEU A 146 -4.09 -10.70 0.72
CA LEU A 146 -3.49 -11.70 -0.15
C LEU A 146 -4.03 -13.11 0.13
N ASP A 147 -4.13 -13.52 1.40
CA ASP A 147 -4.70 -14.84 1.74
C ASP A 147 -6.18 -14.95 1.34
N ARG A 148 -6.97 -13.89 1.53
CA ARG A 148 -8.37 -13.86 1.07
C ARG A 148 -8.44 -14.10 -0.43
N LYS A 149 -7.67 -13.36 -1.23
CA LYS A 149 -7.64 -13.53 -2.70
C LYS A 149 -7.18 -14.93 -3.10
N ARG A 150 -6.18 -15.50 -2.42
CA ARG A 150 -5.73 -16.89 -2.65
C ARG A 150 -6.85 -17.90 -2.43
N ARG A 151 -7.60 -17.80 -1.32
CA ARG A 151 -8.72 -18.73 -1.02
C ARG A 151 -9.82 -18.66 -2.07
N LEU A 152 -10.08 -17.47 -2.61
CA LEU A 152 -11.06 -17.25 -3.66
C LEU A 152 -10.52 -17.56 -5.07
N GLY A 153 -9.21 -17.79 -5.23
CA GLY A 153 -8.55 -17.84 -6.53
C GLY A 153 -9.15 -18.83 -7.53
N ALA A 154 -9.60 -20.00 -7.06
CA ALA A 154 -10.27 -20.97 -7.93
C ALA A 154 -11.57 -20.40 -8.53
N LEU A 155 -12.41 -19.77 -7.71
CA LEU A 155 -13.66 -19.13 -8.13
C LEU A 155 -13.41 -17.91 -9.02
N ILE A 156 -12.37 -17.12 -8.72
CA ILE A 156 -11.94 -15.99 -9.53
C ILE A 156 -11.51 -16.44 -10.94
N ALA A 157 -10.99 -17.66 -11.06
CA ALA A 157 -10.48 -18.21 -12.32
C ALA A 157 -11.57 -18.84 -13.21
N GLU A 158 -12.73 -19.21 -12.65
CA GLU A 158 -13.83 -19.89 -13.36
C GLU A 158 -14.31 -19.15 -14.62
N PRO A 159 -14.50 -17.81 -14.62
CA PRO A 159 -14.95 -17.08 -15.81
C PRO A 159 -13.98 -17.18 -17.00
N PHE A 160 -12.72 -17.53 -16.76
CA PHE A 160 -11.71 -17.73 -17.80
C PHE A 160 -11.62 -19.19 -18.27
N GLY A 161 -12.49 -20.07 -17.76
CA GLY A 161 -12.45 -21.52 -18.03
C GLY A 161 -11.26 -22.23 -17.39
N TRP A 162 -10.56 -21.59 -16.45
CA TRP A 162 -9.39 -22.15 -15.80
C TRP A 162 -9.80 -23.00 -14.60
N ARG A 163 -9.25 -24.22 -14.52
CA ARG A 163 -9.56 -25.20 -13.46
C ARG A 163 -8.30 -25.57 -12.68
N PRO A 164 -7.93 -24.78 -11.66
CA PRO A 164 -6.69 -25.01 -10.94
C PRO A 164 -6.70 -26.28 -10.10
N SER A 165 -5.58 -27.02 -10.16
CA SER A 165 -5.25 -28.10 -9.21
C SER A 165 -4.55 -27.56 -7.97
N ALA A 166 -3.90 -26.39 -8.07
CA ALA A 166 -3.23 -25.70 -6.98
C ALA A 166 -3.34 -24.18 -7.14
N VAL A 167 -3.67 -23.48 -6.03
CA VAL A 167 -3.75 -22.01 -5.98
C VAL A 167 -2.66 -21.46 -5.07
N SER A 168 -1.74 -20.72 -5.67
CA SER A 168 -0.61 -20.06 -5.02
C SER A 168 -0.89 -18.59 -4.76
N SER A 169 -0.15 -18.01 -3.82
CA SER A 169 -0.14 -16.57 -3.55
C SER A 169 1.27 -16.03 -3.69
N TRP A 170 1.42 -14.87 -4.32
CA TRP A 170 2.72 -14.27 -4.54
C TRP A 170 2.67 -12.75 -4.37
N LEU A 171 3.33 -12.27 -3.32
CA LEU A 171 3.59 -10.86 -3.12
C LEU A 171 4.88 -10.44 -3.85
N ILE A 172 4.75 -9.52 -4.81
CA ILE A 172 5.87 -8.91 -5.50
C ILE A 172 6.00 -7.47 -5.03
N ILE A 173 7.17 -7.14 -4.49
CA ILE A 173 7.46 -5.81 -3.95
C ILE A 173 8.47 -5.11 -4.86
N GLY A 174 8.23 -3.84 -5.17
CA GLY A 174 9.19 -3.00 -5.85
C GLY A 174 10.51 -2.93 -5.08
N GLU A 175 11.64 -3.12 -5.76
CA GLU A 175 12.97 -3.12 -5.16
C GLU A 175 13.27 -1.78 -4.47
N GLY A 176 13.84 -1.85 -3.25
CA GLY A 176 14.19 -0.66 -2.48
C GLY A 176 14.54 -0.94 -1.02
N MET A 177 15.44 -0.10 -0.48
CA MET A 177 15.94 -0.23 0.89
C MET A 177 14.84 -0.15 1.95
N THR A 178 13.87 0.75 1.81
CA THR A 178 12.75 0.89 2.76
C THR A 178 11.91 -0.38 2.82
N ASN A 179 11.57 -0.96 1.67
CA ASN A 179 10.80 -2.19 1.59
C ASN A 179 11.59 -3.38 2.18
N ARG A 180 12.89 -3.48 1.87
CA ARG A 180 13.75 -4.51 2.47
C ARG A 180 13.81 -4.39 3.99
N ARG A 181 13.97 -3.17 4.50
CA ARG A 181 13.97 -2.91 5.95
C ARG A 181 12.64 -3.31 6.58
N ARG A 182 11.50 -2.94 5.98
CA ARG A 182 10.16 -3.35 6.44
C ARG A 182 9.99 -4.86 6.49
N VAL A 183 10.42 -5.58 5.46
CA VAL A 183 10.37 -7.06 5.45
C VAL A 183 11.29 -7.64 6.54
N ALA A 184 12.45 -7.03 6.80
CA ALA A 184 13.36 -7.47 7.86
C ALA A 184 12.80 -7.21 9.26
N GLU A 185 12.19 -6.04 9.50
CA GLU A 185 11.50 -5.68 10.75
C GLU A 185 10.39 -6.69 11.09
N HIS A 186 9.71 -7.25 10.09
CA HIS A 186 8.62 -8.23 10.24
C HIS A 186 8.98 -9.63 9.71
N ALA A 187 10.25 -10.02 9.81
CA ALA A 187 10.77 -11.22 9.15
C ALA A 187 10.05 -12.52 9.57
N ALA A 188 9.70 -12.67 10.86
CA ALA A 188 9.02 -13.85 11.36
C ALA A 188 7.62 -14.01 10.71
N THR A 189 6.85 -12.93 10.66
CA THR A 189 5.53 -12.89 10.02
C THR A 189 5.62 -13.23 8.54
N PHE A 190 6.52 -12.60 7.80
CA PHE A 190 6.69 -12.88 6.37
C PHE A 190 7.25 -14.29 6.10
N ARG A 191 8.07 -14.85 6.99
CA ARG A 191 8.57 -16.22 6.85
C ARG A 191 7.46 -17.25 7.08
N ALA A 192 6.58 -17.00 8.05
CA ALA A 192 5.44 -17.86 8.32
C ALA A 192 4.39 -17.79 7.19
N ALA A 193 4.05 -16.58 6.73
CA ALA A 193 3.00 -16.39 5.72
C ALA A 193 3.48 -16.64 4.28
N LEU A 194 4.71 -16.23 3.94
CA LEU A 194 5.28 -16.25 2.59
C LEU A 194 6.70 -16.87 2.59
N PRO A 195 6.81 -18.18 2.87
CA PRO A 195 8.10 -18.85 3.06
C PRO A 195 8.95 -18.93 1.78
N THR A 196 8.32 -18.92 0.59
CA THR A 196 9.01 -19.16 -0.68
C THR A 196 9.68 -17.89 -1.19
N ARG A 197 10.97 -17.95 -1.55
CA ARG A 197 11.76 -16.76 -1.95
C ARG A 197 12.37 -16.89 -3.34
N GLY A 198 12.91 -15.79 -3.87
CA GLY A 198 13.26 -15.60 -5.29
C GLY A 198 13.90 -16.78 -6.04
N ARG A 199 14.89 -17.49 -5.47
CA ARG A 199 15.46 -18.68 -6.15
C ARG A 199 14.47 -19.84 -6.25
N GLN A 200 13.74 -20.12 -5.18
CA GLN A 200 12.71 -21.16 -5.16
C GLN A 200 11.53 -20.78 -6.05
N VAL A 201 11.14 -19.50 -6.04
CA VAL A 201 10.08 -19.00 -6.93
C VAL A 201 10.47 -19.16 -8.39
N ARG A 202 11.69 -18.79 -8.79
CA ARG A 202 12.17 -18.99 -10.17
C ARG A 202 12.15 -20.46 -10.58
N ALA A 203 12.59 -21.36 -9.69
CA ALA A 203 12.56 -22.80 -9.95
C ALA A 203 11.12 -23.32 -10.10
N TRP A 204 10.21 -22.87 -9.23
CA TRP A 204 8.80 -23.23 -9.28
C TRP A 204 8.11 -22.67 -10.52
N VAL A 205 8.37 -21.43 -10.92
CA VAL A 205 7.76 -20.84 -12.13
C VAL A 205 8.18 -21.57 -13.41
N ALA A 206 9.42 -22.06 -13.47
CA ALA A 206 9.89 -22.88 -14.60
C ALA A 206 9.24 -24.27 -14.63
N ARG A 207 8.92 -24.85 -13.47
CA ARG A 207 8.30 -26.18 -13.31
C ARG A 207 7.31 -26.18 -12.15
N PRO A 208 6.10 -25.62 -12.35
CA PRO A 208 5.15 -25.42 -11.27
C PRO A 208 4.60 -26.75 -10.78
N ALA A 209 4.74 -26.98 -9.48
CA ALA A 209 4.25 -28.16 -8.79
C ALA A 209 3.75 -27.78 -7.39
N GLY A 210 2.53 -28.19 -7.05
CA GLY A 210 1.88 -27.81 -5.80
C GLY A 210 1.63 -26.30 -5.66
N ALA A 211 1.05 -25.92 -4.52
CA ALA A 211 0.80 -24.52 -4.19
C ALA A 211 1.99 -23.93 -3.40
N ILE A 212 2.32 -22.67 -3.68
CA ILE A 212 3.31 -21.90 -2.92
C ILE A 212 2.72 -20.60 -2.35
N ALA A 213 3.35 -20.09 -1.30
CA ALA A 213 3.14 -18.76 -0.77
C ALA A 213 4.49 -18.02 -0.80
N ALA A 214 4.57 -16.96 -1.58
CA ALA A 214 5.83 -16.40 -2.03
C ALA A 214 5.98 -14.89 -1.81
N LEU A 215 7.22 -14.47 -1.55
CA LEU A 215 7.62 -13.07 -1.50
C LEU A 215 8.89 -12.85 -2.33
N THR A 216 8.86 -11.89 -3.24
CA THR A 216 10.03 -11.46 -4.02
C THR A 216 10.13 -9.96 -4.13
N PHE A 217 11.36 -9.47 -4.32
CA PHE A 217 11.61 -8.10 -4.75
C PHE A 217 11.81 -8.10 -6.27
N PHE A 218 11.30 -7.08 -6.95
CA PHE A 218 11.39 -6.92 -8.40
C PHE A 218 12.03 -5.57 -8.73
N ALA A 219 13.12 -5.60 -9.49
CA ALA A 219 13.88 -4.41 -9.88
C ALA A 219 13.39 -3.87 -11.22
N ASP A 220 13.54 -2.55 -11.43
CA ASP A 220 13.24 -1.91 -12.72
C ASP A 220 14.33 -2.32 -13.73
N GLY A 221 13.92 -2.91 -14.85
CA GLY A 221 14.80 -3.51 -15.86
C GLY A 221 15.38 -2.52 -16.87
N ARG A 222 15.20 -1.20 -16.69
CA ARG A 222 15.75 -0.20 -17.64
C ARG A 222 17.28 -0.09 -17.50
N PRO A 223 18.07 -0.46 -18.52
CA PRO A 223 19.52 -0.27 -18.51
C PRO A 223 19.80 1.22 -18.66
N GLY A 224 20.30 1.85 -17.59
CA GLY A 224 20.74 3.26 -17.65
C GLY A 224 20.60 4.07 -16.35
N ASN A 225 19.87 3.58 -15.34
CA ASN A 225 19.76 4.26 -14.05
C ASN A 225 20.06 3.29 -12.89
N VAL A 226 21.35 3.05 -12.68
CA VAL A 226 21.85 2.46 -11.42
C VAL A 226 21.63 3.49 -10.31
N GLY A 227 20.40 3.56 -9.77
CA GLY A 227 20.09 4.46 -8.66
C GLY A 227 18.62 4.72 -8.32
N MET A 228 17.65 4.42 -9.18
CA MET A 228 16.23 4.69 -8.89
C MET A 228 15.36 3.43 -9.01
N GLY A 229 15.21 2.69 -7.90
CA GLY A 229 14.22 1.63 -7.80
C GLY A 229 12.78 2.17 -7.69
N PHE A 230 11.81 1.26 -7.61
CA PHE A 230 10.38 1.56 -7.43
C PHE A 230 10.03 2.17 -6.04
N ALA A 231 11.02 2.45 -5.18
CA ALA A 231 10.88 3.02 -3.83
C ALA A 231 11.06 4.55 -3.75
N THR A 232 10.31 5.23 -2.88
CA THR A 232 10.00 6.69 -2.81
C THR A 232 11.10 7.71 -2.56
N VAL A 233 12.38 7.36 -2.47
CA VAL A 233 13.33 8.35 -1.94
C VAL A 233 13.97 9.18 -3.06
N ARG A 234 13.28 10.26 -3.47
CA ARG A 234 13.95 11.43 -4.08
C ARG A 234 13.95 12.57 -3.08
N ARG A 235 15.07 12.80 -2.41
CA ARG A 235 15.30 14.07 -1.71
C ARG A 235 15.47 15.15 -2.78
N VAL A 236 14.62 16.16 -2.73
CA VAL A 236 14.80 17.38 -3.51
C VAL A 236 15.59 18.35 -2.63
N SER A 237 16.79 18.71 -3.05
CA SER A 237 17.52 19.83 -2.43
C SER A 237 16.97 21.14 -2.97
N ALA A 238 16.79 22.14 -2.10
CA ALA A 238 16.45 23.48 -2.54
C ALA A 238 17.47 23.96 -3.58
N ARG A 239 16.99 24.49 -4.70
CA ARG A 239 17.85 25.18 -5.67
C ARG A 239 18.49 26.35 -4.91
N SER A 240 19.82 26.30 -4.73
CA SER A 240 20.60 27.42 -4.20
C SER A 240 20.20 28.68 -4.97
N ARG A 241 19.55 29.63 -4.31
CA ARG A 241 19.32 30.97 -4.86
C ARG A 241 20.71 31.55 -5.12
N ARG A 242 21.12 31.67 -6.39
CA ARG A 242 22.28 32.50 -6.76
C ARG A 242 22.00 33.90 -6.21
N ALA A 243 22.90 34.39 -5.36
CA ALA A 243 22.88 35.75 -4.88
C ALA A 243 22.95 36.73 -6.07
N PRO A 244 22.23 37.85 -6.05
CA PRO A 244 22.34 38.86 -7.11
C PRO A 244 23.76 39.43 -7.09
N GLU A 245 24.41 39.45 -8.26
CA GLU A 245 25.71 40.07 -8.47
C GLU A 245 25.64 41.55 -8.06
N ARG A 246 26.49 41.93 -7.11
CA ARG A 246 26.81 43.34 -6.82
C ARG A 246 27.91 43.78 -7.79
N GLY A 247 27.65 44.87 -8.52
CA GLY A 247 28.65 45.66 -9.26
C GLY A 247 28.18 45.92 -10.70
N ARG A 248 28.16 47.15 -11.21
CA ARG A 248 29.09 48.27 -11.02
C ARG A 248 28.37 49.62 -11.11
N ARG A 249 28.83 50.56 -10.27
CA ARG A 249 28.72 52.00 -10.53
C ARG A 249 29.52 52.32 -11.79
N VAL A 250 28.93 53.07 -12.71
CA VAL A 250 29.68 53.83 -13.71
C VAL A 250 29.73 55.28 -13.21
N ALA A 251 30.92 55.86 -13.35
CA ALA A 251 31.30 57.20 -12.92
C ALA A 251 30.37 58.30 -13.46
#